data_AF-A0A4P6XKL9-F1
#
_entry.id   AF-A0A4P6XKL9-F1
#
_cell.length_a   1.000
_cell.length_b   1.000
_cell.length_c   1.000
_cell.angle_alpha   90.00
_cell.angle_beta   90.00
_cell.angle_gamma   90.00
#
_symmetry.space_group_name_H-M   'P 1'
#
loop_
_entity.id
_entity.type
_entity.pdbx_description
1 polymer ?
#
loop_
_entity_poly.entity_id
_entity_poly.type
_entity_poly.pdbx_seq_one_letter_code
_entity_poly.pdbx_strand_id
1 'polypeptide(L)'
;MPTFESSLGAASSTHSNISPTNLPPPVPSNEEKPRFRPVYTMNTPTATILINRQAELNKCTPFPAPAEVYLSREVDLHARLSQDLLQNDDFWAKFVLKSGDTYSEDDLPQKIELQLLLGIPANLRCAVYFRVLHIQLEMESHTYESLAKKAKLADFEGGVANSGPNPSQTRELIQVYDFCLNGSKNANTQALGILTPRLVNNLANVLSQVENIAKPEVLTIMFKLTELFSHVSRSEFSFKGSRAIEDLASETFVHVTKQGISVSGLFDTLFERILDDVNGELCLHILDLVLFEGLDSLIRLICSLFVEKKNNIFGLDGDEVNEYLYSEKLISGVSNETIKKSLEVQIQLIKYENEYSLMTASSISGNDNEVSNLQETKHELSLKLKKLQGKFMQLQKTHEEISSQNAEYASKLTAARDEKEALISRKEALQQKYNQLTMQENLRNTIKANRDISAENQSLEEQIEVMRTKVEAKTKLVA
;
A
#
# COMPACT_ATOMS: atom_id res chain seq x y z
N MET A 1 -33.44 41.94 -70.27
CA MET A 1 -34.89 41.85 -69.98
C MET A 1 -35.59 41.08 -71.11
N PRO A 2 -36.77 40.48 -70.85
CA PRO A 2 -37.24 39.17 -71.40
C PRO A 2 -37.95 39.30 -72.77
N THR A 3 -38.52 38.25 -73.41
CA THR A 3 -38.95 36.88 -72.98
C THR A 3 -38.70 35.91 -74.16
N PHE A 4 -38.34 34.62 -74.05
CA PHE A 4 -38.71 33.45 -73.21
C PHE A 4 -40.04 32.75 -73.58
N GLU A 5 -39.91 31.54 -74.12
CA GLU A 5 -40.87 30.45 -74.37
C GLU A 5 -40.07 29.13 -74.30
N SER A 6 -40.62 27.91 -74.22
CA SER A 6 -41.85 27.34 -73.62
C SER A 6 -41.70 25.80 -73.63
N SER A 7 -42.50 25.04 -72.87
CA SER A 7 -43.01 23.67 -73.20
C SER A 7 -43.54 22.92 -71.95
N LEU A 8 -44.32 21.85 -72.17
CA LEU A 8 -45.04 21.08 -71.14
C LEU A 8 -44.70 19.57 -71.21
N GLY A 9 -44.86 18.88 -70.07
CA GLY A 9 -45.09 17.43 -69.96
C GLY A 9 -45.63 17.12 -68.55
N ALA A 10 -46.92 16.84 -68.34
CA ALA A 10 -47.72 15.67 -68.74
C ALA A 10 -47.54 14.47 -67.76
N ALA A 11 -48.65 13.92 -67.27
CA ALA A 11 -48.68 12.87 -66.24
C ALA A 11 -49.80 11.84 -66.51
N SER A 12 -49.54 10.55 -66.26
CA SER A 12 -50.56 9.49 -66.24
C SER A 12 -50.06 8.21 -65.56
N SER A 13 -51.00 7.38 -65.09
CA SER A 13 -50.85 6.02 -64.56
C SER A 13 -52.27 5.42 -64.41
N THR A 14 -52.53 4.14 -64.13
CA THR A 14 -51.74 2.92 -63.81
C THR A 14 -52.20 1.75 -64.73
N HIS A 15 -51.70 0.51 -64.73
CA HIS A 15 -50.65 -0.21 -63.98
C HIS A 15 -49.61 -0.76 -65.02
N SER A 16 -49.12 -2.01 -65.14
CA SER A 16 -49.15 -3.26 -64.33
C SER A 16 -48.10 -4.27 -64.84
N ASN A 17 -47.23 -4.77 -63.96
CA ASN A 17 -47.01 -6.21 -63.77
C ASN A 17 -46.14 -6.49 -62.54
N ILE A 18 -46.37 -7.62 -61.87
CA ILE A 18 -45.59 -8.11 -60.73
C ILE A 18 -44.87 -9.39 -61.14
N SER A 19 -43.60 -9.53 -60.78
CA SER A 19 -42.85 -10.79 -60.80
C SER A 19 -41.78 -10.75 -59.71
N PRO A 20 -41.37 -11.90 -59.15
CA PRO A 20 -41.12 -11.98 -57.71
C PRO A 20 -39.74 -11.51 -57.27
N THR A 21 -39.71 -10.64 -56.26
CA THR A 21 -38.59 -10.46 -55.34
C THR A 21 -38.34 -11.74 -54.54
N ASN A 22 -37.34 -12.53 -54.94
CA ASN A 22 -36.73 -13.58 -54.11
C ASN A 22 -35.33 -13.98 -54.63
N LEU A 23 -34.43 -13.01 -54.65
CA LEU A 23 -32.98 -13.26 -54.56
C LEU A 23 -32.47 -12.53 -53.31
N PRO A 24 -31.61 -13.15 -52.48
CA PRO A 24 -30.90 -12.41 -51.45
C PRO A 24 -30.00 -11.35 -52.12
N PRO A 25 -29.74 -10.21 -51.45
CA PRO A 25 -28.81 -9.23 -52.00
C PRO A 25 -27.44 -9.89 -52.25
N PRO A 26 -26.74 -9.56 -53.35
CA PRO A 26 -25.43 -10.12 -53.63
C PRO A 26 -24.49 -9.79 -52.46
N VAL A 27 -23.76 -10.80 -51.98
CA VAL A 27 -22.73 -10.60 -50.96
C VAL A 27 -21.72 -9.59 -51.51
N PRO A 28 -21.41 -8.49 -50.81
CA PRO A 28 -20.51 -7.46 -51.31
C PRO A 28 -19.14 -8.07 -51.61
N SER A 29 -18.48 -7.56 -52.66
CA SER A 29 -17.16 -8.04 -53.09
C SER A 29 -16.16 -7.94 -51.93
N ASN A 30 -15.34 -8.98 -51.75
CA ASN A 30 -14.37 -9.08 -50.65
C ASN A 30 -13.26 -7.99 -50.66
N GLU A 31 -13.27 -7.09 -51.65
CA GLU A 31 -12.25 -6.07 -51.88
C GLU A 31 -12.43 -4.83 -50.97
N GLU A 32 -13.65 -4.54 -50.52
CA GLU A 32 -13.97 -3.41 -49.62
C GLU A 32 -14.07 -3.80 -48.13
N LYS A 33 -13.42 -4.89 -47.72
CA LYS A 33 -13.11 -5.03 -46.27
C LYS A 33 -12.12 -3.92 -45.90
N PRO A 34 -12.43 -3.05 -44.91
CA PRO A 34 -11.49 -2.02 -44.49
C PRO A 34 -10.19 -2.70 -44.07
N ARG A 35 -9.09 -2.35 -44.74
CA ARG A 35 -7.76 -2.94 -44.48
C ARG A 35 -7.24 -2.38 -43.16
N PHE A 36 -7.73 -2.95 -42.06
CA PHE A 36 -7.27 -2.67 -40.71
C PHE A 36 -5.81 -3.11 -40.59
N ARG A 37 -4.89 -2.21 -40.95
CA ARG A 37 -3.48 -2.31 -40.57
C ARG A 37 -3.45 -2.01 -39.07
N PRO A 38 -3.19 -2.99 -38.18
CA PRO A 38 -2.98 -2.66 -36.79
C PRO A 38 -1.76 -1.76 -36.71
N VAL A 39 -1.84 -0.69 -35.90
CA VAL A 39 -0.77 0.33 -35.84
C VAL A 39 0.55 -0.29 -35.31
N TYR A 40 0.43 -1.36 -34.51
CA TYR A 40 1.53 -2.15 -33.96
C TYR A 40 1.34 -3.64 -34.23
N THR A 41 2.44 -4.40 -34.18
CA THR A 41 2.46 -5.86 -34.33
C THR A 41 3.15 -6.51 -33.14
N MET A 42 3.09 -7.84 -33.03
CA MET A 42 3.85 -8.59 -32.00
C MET A 42 5.38 -8.40 -32.09
N ASN A 43 5.89 -7.87 -33.21
CA ASN A 43 7.31 -7.59 -33.44
C ASN A 43 7.67 -6.10 -33.26
N THR A 44 6.70 -5.25 -32.93
CA THR A 44 6.94 -3.83 -32.65
C THR A 44 7.58 -3.68 -31.26
N PRO A 45 8.60 -2.82 -31.07
CA PRO A 45 9.22 -2.61 -29.77
C PRO A 45 8.21 -2.18 -28.69
N THR A 46 8.43 -2.65 -27.47
CA THR A 46 7.53 -2.42 -26.32
C THR A 46 7.34 -0.94 -26.06
N ALA A 47 8.43 -0.15 -26.09
CA ALA A 47 8.39 1.30 -25.96
C ALA A 47 7.51 2.00 -27.01
N THR A 48 7.60 1.59 -28.27
CA THR A 48 6.76 2.13 -29.37
C THR A 48 5.28 1.83 -29.16
N ILE A 49 4.95 0.62 -28.66
CA ILE A 49 3.58 0.22 -28.31
C ILE A 49 3.07 1.08 -27.14
N LEU A 50 3.87 1.22 -26.08
CA LEU A 50 3.51 1.94 -24.86
C LEU A 50 3.34 3.44 -25.10
N ILE A 51 4.35 4.11 -25.66
CA ILE A 51 4.37 5.56 -25.86
C ILE A 51 3.19 6.02 -26.73
N ASN A 52 2.93 5.34 -27.84
CA ASN A 52 1.86 5.75 -28.72
C ASN A 52 0.47 5.46 -28.14
N ARG A 53 0.28 4.32 -27.45
CA ARG A 53 -0.98 4.04 -26.74
C ARG A 53 -1.26 5.06 -25.65
N GLN A 54 -0.26 5.41 -24.85
CA GLN A 54 -0.42 6.40 -23.78
C GLN A 54 -0.66 7.79 -24.36
N ALA A 55 -0.04 8.14 -25.50
CA ALA A 55 -0.34 9.37 -26.23
C ALA A 55 -1.79 9.42 -26.77
N GLU A 56 -2.25 8.35 -27.40
CA GLU A 56 -3.64 8.19 -27.86
C GLU A 56 -4.61 8.33 -26.67
N LEU A 57 -4.32 7.68 -25.54
CA LEU A 57 -5.11 7.77 -24.31
C LEU A 57 -5.11 9.19 -23.72
N ASN A 58 -3.94 9.81 -23.50
CA ASN A 58 -3.81 11.16 -22.96
C ASN A 58 -4.58 12.21 -23.79
N LYS A 59 -4.63 12.02 -25.11
CA LYS A 59 -5.37 12.87 -26.06
C LYS A 59 -6.90 12.66 -26.00
N CYS A 60 -7.36 11.44 -25.74
CA CYS A 60 -8.78 11.09 -25.71
C CYS A 60 -9.43 11.19 -24.33
N THR A 61 -8.67 11.11 -23.24
CA THR A 61 -9.18 11.21 -21.87
C THR A 61 -9.54 12.66 -21.51
N PRO A 62 -10.80 12.95 -21.10
CA PRO A 62 -11.22 14.28 -20.66
C PRO A 62 -10.68 14.61 -19.26
N PHE A 63 -11.11 15.74 -18.70
CA PHE A 63 -11.05 15.94 -17.25
C PHE A 63 -12.27 15.29 -16.56
N PRO A 64 -12.18 14.94 -15.27
CA PRO A 64 -13.36 14.60 -14.48
C PRO A 64 -14.37 15.75 -14.52
N ALA A 65 -15.62 15.48 -14.91
CA ALA A 65 -16.64 16.51 -15.06
C ALA A 65 -16.86 17.44 -13.85
N PRO A 66 -16.67 17.02 -12.57
CA PRO A 66 -16.72 17.95 -11.43
C PRO A 66 -15.56 18.95 -11.38
N ALA A 67 -14.40 18.60 -11.95
CA ALA A 67 -13.19 19.40 -11.94
C ALA A 67 -13.11 20.39 -13.12
N GLU A 68 -13.66 20.02 -14.28
CA GLU A 68 -13.68 20.83 -15.51
C GLU A 68 -14.27 22.23 -15.29
N VAL A 69 -15.27 22.35 -14.41
CA VAL A 69 -15.94 23.61 -14.02
C VAL A 69 -15.00 24.63 -13.36
N TYR A 70 -13.80 24.22 -12.92
CA TYR A 70 -12.80 25.06 -12.27
C TYR A 70 -11.58 25.40 -13.14
N LEU A 71 -11.57 24.95 -14.40
CA LEU A 71 -10.50 25.24 -15.37
C LEU A 71 -10.95 26.40 -16.28
N SER A 72 -10.17 27.48 -16.31
CA SER A 72 -10.60 28.76 -16.92
C SER A 72 -9.52 29.50 -17.70
N ARG A 73 -8.23 29.26 -17.42
CA ARG A 73 -7.12 29.94 -18.09
C ARG A 73 -6.50 29.06 -19.17
N GLU A 74 -6.31 29.59 -20.38
CA GLU A 74 -5.53 28.92 -21.42
C GLU A 74 -4.05 28.82 -21.03
N VAL A 75 -3.44 27.66 -21.27
CA VAL A 75 -2.04 27.38 -20.92
C VAL A 75 -1.10 27.91 -22.01
N ASP A 76 -0.43 29.04 -21.74
CA ASP A 76 0.69 29.49 -22.57
C ASP A 76 1.95 28.66 -22.28
N LEU A 77 2.21 27.65 -23.12
CA LEU A 77 3.44 26.85 -23.08
C LEU A 77 4.67 27.59 -23.59
N HIS A 78 4.55 28.65 -24.39
CA HIS A 78 5.70 29.47 -24.83
C HIS A 78 6.22 30.34 -23.68
N ALA A 79 5.33 30.96 -22.90
CA ALA A 79 5.70 31.77 -21.73
C ALA A 79 6.37 30.96 -20.60
N ARG A 80 6.22 29.63 -20.61
CA ARG A 80 6.85 28.70 -19.66
C ARG A 80 8.29 28.29 -20.04
N LEU A 81 8.79 28.68 -21.22
CA LEU A 81 10.13 28.31 -21.70
C LEU A 81 11.08 29.52 -21.67
N SER A 82 12.32 29.33 -21.19
CA SER A 82 13.33 30.38 -21.23
C SER A 82 13.89 30.56 -22.65
N GLN A 83 14.24 31.80 -23.01
CA GLN A 83 14.77 32.12 -24.34
C GLN A 83 16.08 31.39 -24.66
N ASP A 84 16.86 31.02 -23.64
CA ASP A 84 18.12 30.29 -23.82
C ASP A 84 17.88 28.83 -24.24
N LEU A 85 16.84 28.17 -23.70
CA LEU A 85 16.49 26.79 -24.09
C LEU A 85 15.94 26.73 -25.52
N LEU A 86 15.22 27.77 -25.95
CA LEU A 86 14.75 27.92 -27.32
C LEU A 86 15.88 28.18 -28.33
N GLN A 87 17.02 28.72 -27.88
CA GLN A 87 18.21 28.98 -28.72
C GLN A 87 19.18 27.79 -28.76
N ASN A 88 19.27 27.01 -27.68
CA ASN A 88 20.19 25.87 -27.56
C ASN A 88 19.67 24.56 -28.18
N ASP A 89 18.63 24.64 -29.04
CA ASP A 89 18.10 23.52 -29.84
C ASP A 89 17.55 22.33 -29.02
N ASP A 90 17.18 22.57 -27.76
CA ASP A 90 16.82 21.56 -26.75
C ASP A 90 15.62 20.66 -27.14
N PHE A 91 15.75 19.37 -26.85
CA PHE A 91 14.75 18.36 -27.21
C PHE A 91 13.41 18.56 -26.50
N TRP A 92 13.43 18.85 -25.20
CA TRP A 92 12.22 18.99 -24.39
C TRP A 92 11.49 20.30 -24.71
N ALA A 93 12.22 21.41 -24.91
CA ALA A 93 11.67 22.67 -25.37
C ALA A 93 10.97 22.53 -26.75
N LYS A 94 11.59 21.83 -27.71
CA LYS A 94 10.97 21.49 -29.00
C LYS A 94 9.73 20.60 -28.84
N PHE A 95 9.80 19.58 -27.99
CA PHE A 95 8.70 18.65 -27.73
C PHE A 95 7.47 19.39 -27.17
N VAL A 96 7.67 20.30 -26.21
CA VAL A 96 6.62 21.16 -25.63
C VAL A 96 5.93 22.03 -26.69
N LEU A 97 6.69 22.57 -27.65
CA LEU A 97 6.17 23.47 -28.69
C LEU A 97 5.72 22.77 -29.99
N LYS A 98 5.82 21.44 -30.10
CA LYS A 98 5.53 20.74 -31.37
C LYS A 98 4.04 20.76 -31.70
N SER A 99 3.65 21.57 -32.68
CA SER A 99 2.28 21.61 -33.21
C SER A 99 1.92 20.33 -33.99
N GLY A 100 0.71 19.81 -33.77
CA GLY A 100 0.20 18.57 -34.38
C GLY A 100 0.33 17.34 -33.48
N ASP A 101 0.03 16.17 -34.05
CA ASP A 101 0.21 14.89 -33.37
C ASP A 101 1.69 14.57 -33.24
N THR A 102 2.20 14.65 -32.01
CA THR A 102 3.64 14.65 -31.71
C THR A 102 4.35 13.41 -32.27
N TYR A 103 3.67 12.26 -32.19
CA TYR A 103 4.23 10.90 -32.24
C TYR A 103 4.17 10.20 -33.61
N SER A 104 3.71 10.89 -34.66
CA SER A 104 3.57 10.30 -36.02
C SER A 104 4.89 10.19 -36.82
N GLU A 105 6.04 10.23 -36.15
CA GLU A 105 7.37 10.06 -36.73
C GLU A 105 7.95 8.72 -36.28
N ASP A 106 8.36 7.86 -37.23
CA ASP A 106 8.70 6.44 -37.00
C ASP A 106 9.78 6.17 -35.92
N ASP A 107 10.66 7.15 -35.67
CA ASP A 107 11.75 7.10 -34.69
C ASP A 107 11.45 7.81 -33.35
N LEU A 108 10.36 8.59 -33.24
CA LEU A 108 10.21 9.49 -32.09
C LEU A 108 10.03 8.75 -30.75
N PRO A 109 9.28 7.64 -30.64
CA PRO A 109 9.16 6.90 -29.38
C PRO A 109 10.52 6.46 -28.80
N GLN A 110 11.43 5.98 -29.66
CA GLN A 110 12.78 5.56 -29.27
C GLN A 110 13.65 6.76 -28.85
N LYS A 111 13.48 7.91 -29.52
CA LYS A 111 14.14 9.18 -29.13
C LYS A 111 13.61 9.68 -27.78
N ILE A 112 12.31 9.54 -27.50
CA ILE A 112 11.69 9.87 -26.22
C ILE A 112 12.24 8.95 -25.11
N GLU A 113 12.24 7.63 -25.31
CA GLU A 113 12.77 6.66 -24.34
C GLU A 113 14.24 6.96 -23.96
N LEU A 114 15.08 7.28 -24.95
CA LEU A 114 16.47 7.70 -24.73
C LEU A 114 16.61 9.04 -24.00
N GLN A 115 15.70 9.99 -24.22
CA GLN A 115 15.72 11.30 -23.54
C GLN A 115 15.16 11.22 -22.13
N LEU A 116 14.21 10.31 -21.86
CA LEU A 116 13.72 10.02 -20.51
C LEU A 116 14.85 9.47 -19.63
N LEU A 117 15.72 8.59 -20.16
CA LEU A 117 16.92 8.13 -19.44
C LEU A 117 17.90 9.25 -19.06
N LEU A 118 17.97 10.33 -19.84
CA LEU A 118 18.77 11.51 -19.51
C LEU A 118 18.08 12.42 -18.48
N GLY A 119 16.79 12.21 -18.25
CA GLY A 119 15.93 12.99 -17.36
C GLY A 119 15.30 14.21 -18.03
N ILE A 120 14.11 14.58 -17.57
CA ILE A 120 13.50 15.87 -17.91
C ILE A 120 14.11 16.96 -17.00
N PRO A 121 14.64 18.07 -17.54
CA PRO A 121 15.13 19.20 -16.74
C PRO A 121 14.05 19.70 -15.77
N ALA A 122 14.42 19.93 -14.51
CA ALA A 122 13.45 20.17 -13.43
C ALA A 122 12.53 21.37 -13.69
N ASN A 123 13.08 22.43 -14.27
CA ASN A 123 12.38 23.64 -14.71
C ASN A 123 11.47 23.44 -15.94
N LEU A 124 11.71 22.42 -16.76
CA LEU A 124 10.87 22.08 -17.92
C LEU A 124 9.79 21.06 -17.60
N ARG A 125 9.97 20.23 -16.56
CA ARG A 125 9.09 19.10 -16.23
C ARG A 125 7.61 19.47 -16.14
N CYS A 126 7.26 20.61 -15.54
CA CYS A 126 5.88 21.12 -15.53
C CYS A 126 5.31 21.33 -16.94
N ALA A 127 6.03 22.02 -17.83
CA ALA A 127 5.58 22.26 -19.21
C ALA A 127 5.50 20.96 -20.05
N VAL A 128 6.43 20.02 -19.83
CA VAL A 128 6.37 18.69 -20.46
C VAL A 128 5.15 17.91 -19.97
N TYR A 129 4.86 17.90 -18.66
CA TYR A 129 3.68 17.22 -18.11
C TYR A 129 2.38 17.76 -18.73
N PHE A 130 2.22 19.08 -18.80
CA PHE A 130 1.07 19.71 -19.45
C PHE A 130 0.94 19.32 -20.93
N ARG A 131 2.07 19.28 -21.67
CA ARG A 131 2.09 18.84 -23.08
C ARG A 131 1.68 17.37 -23.23
N VAL A 132 2.29 16.47 -22.44
CA VAL A 132 2.06 15.01 -22.51
C VAL A 132 0.63 14.63 -22.16
N LEU A 133 0.07 15.29 -21.13
CA LEU A 133 -1.29 15.06 -20.64
C LEU A 133 -2.37 15.83 -21.43
N HIS A 134 -1.99 16.55 -22.49
CA HIS A 134 -2.87 17.40 -23.29
C HIS A 134 -3.69 18.41 -22.45
N ILE A 135 -3.06 19.02 -21.45
CA ILE A 135 -3.67 20.04 -20.58
C ILE A 135 -3.65 21.39 -21.30
N GLN A 136 -4.82 21.83 -21.78
CA GLN A 136 -5.00 23.11 -22.49
C GLN A 136 -5.55 24.23 -21.61
N LEU A 137 -6.28 23.86 -20.54
CA LEU A 137 -6.86 24.78 -19.58
C LEU A 137 -6.35 24.45 -18.17
N GLU A 138 -6.15 25.49 -17.36
CA GLU A 138 -5.69 25.37 -15.98
C GLU A 138 -6.52 26.20 -14.99
N MET A 139 -6.43 25.85 -13.71
CA MET A 139 -7.11 26.54 -12.63
C MET A 139 -6.38 27.84 -12.24
N GLU A 140 -7.09 28.95 -12.24
CA GLU A 140 -6.56 30.23 -11.76
C GLU A 140 -6.34 30.23 -10.24
N SER A 141 -5.27 30.88 -9.77
CA SER A 141 -4.89 30.92 -8.35
C SER A 141 -6.01 31.44 -7.43
N HIS A 142 -6.82 32.39 -7.90
CA HIS A 142 -7.94 32.94 -7.13
C HIS A 142 -9.11 31.94 -7.00
N THR A 143 -9.31 31.08 -8.01
CA THR A 143 -10.25 29.96 -7.98
C THR A 143 -9.77 28.89 -7.01
N TYR A 144 -8.49 28.51 -7.06
CA TYR A 144 -7.88 27.59 -6.09
C TYR A 144 -8.01 28.11 -4.65
N GLU A 145 -7.69 29.38 -4.39
CA GLU A 145 -7.86 30.00 -3.07
C GLU A 145 -9.31 29.96 -2.56
N SER A 146 -10.28 30.16 -3.46
CA SER A 146 -11.71 30.09 -3.15
C SER A 146 -12.11 28.66 -2.78
N LEU A 147 -11.59 27.65 -3.49
CA LEU A 147 -11.81 26.23 -3.21
C LEU A 147 -11.14 25.81 -1.89
N ALA A 148 -9.89 26.21 -1.63
CA ALA A 148 -9.18 25.95 -0.37
C ALA A 148 -9.93 26.49 0.86
N LYS A 149 -10.53 27.68 0.75
CA LYS A 149 -11.37 28.27 1.80
C LYS A 149 -12.66 27.46 2.01
N LYS A 150 -13.28 26.94 0.95
CA LYS A 150 -14.51 26.10 1.02
C LYS A 150 -14.23 24.70 1.56
N ALA A 151 -13.21 24.01 1.05
CA ALA A 151 -12.81 22.67 1.49
C ALA A 151 -12.50 22.66 2.99
N LYS A 152 -11.75 23.66 3.48
CA LYS A 152 -11.43 23.81 4.90
C LYS A 152 -12.64 24.06 5.81
N LEU A 153 -13.72 24.65 5.30
CA LEU A 153 -14.99 24.78 6.03
C LEU A 153 -15.75 23.45 6.03
N ALA A 154 -15.82 22.75 4.89
CA ALA A 154 -16.46 21.44 4.80
C ALA A 154 -15.81 20.38 5.71
N ASP A 155 -14.47 20.36 5.82
CA ASP A 155 -13.74 19.50 6.76
C ASP A 155 -14.11 19.78 8.23
N PHE A 156 -14.31 21.06 8.57
CA PHE A 156 -14.66 21.49 9.93
C PHE A 156 -16.10 21.11 10.30
N GLU A 157 -17.03 21.19 9.34
CA GLU A 157 -18.43 20.79 9.52
C GLU A 157 -18.63 19.27 9.45
N GLY A 158 -17.82 18.56 8.65
CA GLY A 158 -17.89 17.11 8.46
C GLY A 158 -17.22 16.26 9.55
N GLY A 159 -16.38 16.86 10.39
CA GLY A 159 -15.77 16.20 11.57
C GLY A 159 -14.70 15.14 11.29
N VAL A 160 -14.40 14.84 10.01
CA VAL A 160 -13.35 13.89 9.62
C VAL A 160 -11.97 14.56 9.72
N ALA A 161 -11.39 14.54 10.92
CA ALA A 161 -10.04 15.00 11.15
C ALA A 161 -9.02 14.06 10.48
N ASN A 162 -8.69 14.30 9.20
CA ASN A 162 -7.62 13.60 8.48
C ASN A 162 -6.25 13.82 9.16
N SER A 163 -5.91 12.94 10.11
CA SER A 163 -4.71 12.99 10.95
C SER A 163 -3.54 12.18 10.38
N GLY A 164 -3.38 12.21 9.04
CA GLY A 164 -2.20 11.64 8.39
C GLY A 164 -0.93 12.49 8.65
N PRO A 165 0.27 11.89 8.61
CA PRO A 165 1.55 12.56 8.85
C PRO A 165 2.03 13.43 7.66
N ASN A 166 1.14 13.81 6.75
CA ASN A 166 1.48 14.52 5.53
C ASN A 166 1.97 15.94 5.84
N PRO A 167 2.97 16.47 5.11
CA PRO A 167 3.42 17.84 5.28
C PRO A 167 2.27 18.82 5.01
N SER A 168 2.25 19.93 5.77
CA SER A 168 1.12 20.85 5.84
C SER A 168 0.71 21.49 4.51
N GLN A 169 1.62 21.52 3.53
CA GLN A 169 1.38 22.08 2.21
C GLN A 169 0.59 21.13 1.30
N THR A 170 0.93 19.83 1.25
CA THR A 170 0.18 18.83 0.46
C THR A 170 -1.19 18.55 1.07
N ARG A 171 -1.35 18.64 2.39
CA ARG A 171 -2.64 18.40 3.06
C ARG A 171 -3.77 19.28 2.50
N GLU A 172 -3.50 20.57 2.29
CA GLU A 172 -4.48 21.50 1.71
C GLU A 172 -4.84 21.12 0.26
N LEU A 173 -3.84 20.74 -0.54
CA LEU A 173 -4.03 20.29 -1.92
C LEU A 173 -4.93 19.05 -2.00
N ILE A 174 -4.70 18.06 -1.12
CA ILE A 174 -5.53 16.85 -1.01
C ILE A 174 -6.95 17.21 -0.56
N GLN A 175 -7.12 18.09 0.43
CA GLN A 175 -8.44 18.57 0.87
C GLN A 175 -9.21 19.28 -0.26
N VAL A 176 -8.54 20.07 -1.10
CA VAL A 176 -9.18 20.71 -2.27
C VAL A 176 -9.54 19.68 -3.34
N TYR A 177 -8.65 18.74 -3.63
CA TYR A 177 -8.90 17.63 -4.56
C TYR A 177 -10.13 16.81 -4.15
N ASP A 178 -10.17 16.36 -2.89
CA ASP A 178 -11.28 15.58 -2.33
C ASP A 178 -12.58 16.40 -2.35
N PHE A 179 -12.54 17.69 -2.02
CA PHE A 179 -13.70 18.57 -2.07
C PHE A 179 -14.27 18.71 -3.50
N CYS A 180 -13.41 18.86 -4.50
CA CYS A 180 -13.84 19.02 -5.90
C CYS A 180 -14.50 17.75 -6.46
N LEU A 181 -14.01 16.56 -6.09
CA LEU A 181 -14.58 15.29 -6.57
C LEU A 181 -15.81 14.86 -5.75
N ASN A 182 -15.75 14.92 -4.42
CA ASN A 182 -16.85 14.52 -3.53
C ASN A 182 -18.01 15.53 -3.50
N GLY A 183 -17.80 16.76 -3.98
CA GLY A 183 -18.89 17.74 -4.20
C GLY A 183 -19.95 17.27 -5.20
N SER A 184 -19.62 16.29 -6.05
CA SER A 184 -20.58 15.59 -6.91
C SER A 184 -21.28 14.46 -6.15
N LYS A 185 -22.62 14.51 -6.09
CA LYS A 185 -23.47 13.56 -5.34
C LYS A 185 -23.44 12.10 -5.85
N ASN A 186 -22.60 11.78 -6.83
CA ASN A 186 -22.42 10.46 -7.43
C ASN A 186 -21.14 9.74 -6.96
N ALA A 187 -20.33 10.36 -6.09
CA ALA A 187 -18.98 9.92 -5.74
C ALA A 187 -18.86 8.53 -5.08
N ASN A 188 -19.95 7.97 -4.51
CA ASN A 188 -19.97 6.65 -3.86
C ASN A 188 -19.77 5.44 -4.82
N THR A 189 -19.45 5.65 -6.10
CA THR A 189 -19.41 4.58 -7.11
C THR A 189 -18.17 4.56 -8.04
N GLN A 190 -17.13 5.35 -7.76
CA GLN A 190 -15.92 5.41 -8.60
C GLN A 190 -14.64 4.86 -7.95
N ALA A 191 -14.77 3.78 -7.16
CA ALA A 191 -13.64 2.89 -6.85
C ALA A 191 -13.37 1.93 -8.04
N LEU A 192 -13.22 2.49 -9.25
CA LEU A 192 -12.87 1.78 -10.48
C LEU A 192 -11.41 2.07 -10.83
N GLY A 193 -10.72 1.03 -11.31
CA GLY A 193 -9.32 1.10 -11.71
C GLY A 193 -8.30 0.89 -10.58
N ILE A 194 -7.12 1.49 -10.71
CA ILE A 194 -5.97 1.28 -9.81
C ILE A 194 -5.92 2.29 -8.65
N LEU A 195 -6.65 3.40 -8.74
CA LEU A 195 -6.64 4.49 -7.75
C LEU A 195 -7.02 4.04 -6.33
N THR A 196 -6.31 4.61 -5.36
CA THR A 196 -6.64 4.56 -3.92
C THR A 196 -6.31 5.92 -3.28
N PRO A 197 -6.84 6.23 -2.08
CA PRO A 197 -6.46 7.43 -1.35
C PRO A 197 -4.95 7.51 -1.02
N ARG A 198 -4.27 6.36 -0.86
CA ARG A 198 -2.80 6.33 -0.69
C ARG A 198 -2.10 6.75 -1.97
N LEU A 199 -2.50 6.19 -3.12
CA LEU A 199 -1.90 6.57 -4.40
C LEU A 199 -2.08 8.08 -4.70
N VAL A 200 -3.26 8.63 -4.42
CA VAL A 200 -3.54 10.08 -4.55
C VAL A 200 -2.63 10.92 -3.67
N ASN A 201 -2.45 10.55 -2.40
CA ASN A 201 -1.54 11.25 -1.48
C ASN A 201 -0.08 11.21 -1.97
N ASN A 202 0.36 10.06 -2.46
CA ASN A 202 1.74 9.84 -2.89
C ASN A 202 2.03 10.62 -4.18
N LEU A 203 1.11 10.59 -5.15
CA LEU A 203 1.17 11.43 -6.35
C LEU A 203 1.19 12.92 -5.99
N ALA A 204 0.36 13.37 -5.05
CA ALA A 204 0.36 14.77 -4.59
C ALA A 204 1.70 15.17 -3.97
N ASN A 205 2.31 14.30 -3.15
CA ASN A 205 3.62 14.52 -2.53
C ASN A 205 4.77 14.54 -3.55
N VAL A 206 4.72 13.69 -4.59
CA VAL A 206 5.76 13.64 -5.65
C VAL A 206 5.61 14.80 -6.63
N LEU A 207 4.41 15.11 -7.09
CA LEU A 207 4.16 16.27 -7.97
C LEU A 207 4.54 17.60 -7.28
N SER A 208 4.37 17.71 -5.96
CA SER A 208 4.80 18.89 -5.18
C SER A 208 6.32 19.07 -5.07
N GLN A 209 7.12 18.14 -5.62
CA GLN A 209 8.59 18.25 -5.72
C GLN A 209 9.07 18.76 -7.09
N VAL A 210 8.17 18.97 -8.06
CA VAL A 210 8.53 19.57 -9.36
C VAL A 210 8.92 21.03 -9.16
N GLU A 211 10.04 21.44 -9.74
CA GLU A 211 10.55 22.81 -9.58
C GLU A 211 9.59 23.84 -10.21
N ASN A 212 9.39 24.97 -9.52
CA ASN A 212 8.55 26.09 -9.96
C ASN A 212 7.07 25.78 -10.23
N ILE A 213 6.55 24.61 -9.82
CA ILE A 213 5.13 24.26 -9.96
C ILE A 213 4.27 24.93 -8.89
N ALA A 214 3.10 25.44 -9.28
CA ALA A 214 2.11 26.01 -8.37
C ALA A 214 1.03 24.98 -8.00
N LYS A 215 0.46 25.10 -6.78
CA LYS A 215 -0.64 24.24 -6.30
C LYS A 215 -1.82 24.04 -7.28
N PRO A 216 -2.32 25.07 -8.01
CA PRO A 216 -3.40 24.88 -8.98
C PRO A 216 -2.98 24.02 -10.18
N GLU A 217 -1.70 24.06 -10.56
CA GLU A 217 -1.12 23.28 -11.66
C GLU A 217 -0.96 21.81 -11.26
N VAL A 218 -0.43 21.56 -10.05
CA VAL A 218 -0.39 20.22 -9.44
C VAL A 218 -1.79 19.63 -9.39
N LEU A 219 -2.79 20.39 -8.93
CA LEU A 219 -4.18 19.95 -8.85
C LEU A 219 -4.77 19.64 -10.24
N THR A 220 -4.45 20.45 -11.26
CA THR A 220 -4.88 20.23 -12.64
C THR A 220 -4.28 18.93 -13.20
N ILE A 221 -2.98 18.68 -12.97
CA ILE A 221 -2.33 17.40 -13.33
C ILE A 221 -2.97 16.23 -12.58
N MET A 222 -3.21 16.37 -11.27
CA MET A 222 -3.86 15.32 -10.46
C MET A 222 -5.22 14.94 -11.03
N PHE A 223 -6.11 15.90 -11.35
CA PHE A 223 -7.42 15.58 -11.93
C PHE A 223 -7.32 14.80 -13.25
N LYS A 224 -6.36 15.14 -14.11
CA LYS A 224 -6.14 14.40 -15.38
C LYS A 224 -5.61 12.98 -15.13
N LEU A 225 -4.71 12.80 -14.15
CA LEU A 225 -4.24 11.48 -13.71
C LEU A 225 -5.36 10.64 -13.06
N THR A 226 -6.29 11.26 -12.33
CA THR A 226 -7.47 10.59 -11.76
C THR A 226 -8.35 9.99 -12.85
N GLU A 227 -8.63 10.74 -13.92
CA GLU A 227 -9.40 10.18 -15.02
C GLU A 227 -8.61 9.03 -15.69
N LEU A 228 -7.34 9.25 -16.05
CA LEU A 228 -6.47 8.26 -16.69
C LEU A 228 -6.38 6.93 -15.92
N PHE A 229 -6.13 6.97 -14.60
CA PHE A 229 -5.95 5.77 -13.78
C PHE A 229 -7.26 5.10 -13.34
N SER A 230 -8.42 5.74 -13.56
CA SER A 230 -9.73 5.12 -13.34
C SER A 230 -10.11 4.10 -14.43
N HIS A 231 -9.63 4.32 -15.67
CA HIS A 231 -9.87 3.43 -16.80
C HIS A 231 -8.97 2.18 -16.82
N VAL A 232 -7.92 2.12 -15.97
CA VAL A 232 -6.96 1.01 -15.98
C VAL A 232 -7.43 -0.17 -15.13
N SER A 233 -7.79 -1.27 -15.78
CA SER A 233 -8.20 -2.52 -15.14
C SER A 233 -7.10 -3.11 -14.25
N ARG A 234 -7.24 -3.01 -12.91
CA ARG A 234 -6.28 -3.59 -11.93
C ARG A 234 -6.06 -5.08 -12.16
N SER A 235 -7.11 -5.86 -12.46
CA SER A 235 -6.98 -7.31 -12.67
C SER A 235 -6.33 -7.69 -14.00
N GLU A 236 -6.45 -6.85 -15.03
CA GLU A 236 -5.66 -7.00 -16.26
C GLU A 236 -4.19 -6.67 -15.99
N PHE A 237 -3.91 -5.52 -15.38
CA PHE A 237 -2.55 -5.11 -15.01
C PHE A 237 -1.82 -6.17 -14.17
N SER A 238 -2.48 -6.68 -13.11
CA SER A 238 -1.95 -7.76 -12.26
C SER A 238 -1.84 -9.13 -12.97
N PHE A 239 -2.50 -9.32 -14.13
CA PHE A 239 -2.31 -10.48 -15.01
C PHE A 239 -1.12 -10.28 -15.96
N LYS A 240 -1.06 -9.14 -16.68
CA LYS A 240 0.04 -8.78 -17.59
C LYS A 240 1.38 -8.76 -16.84
N GLY A 241 1.37 -8.23 -15.62
CA GLY A 241 2.53 -8.22 -14.73
C GLY A 241 3.02 -9.61 -14.33
N SER A 242 2.09 -10.49 -13.93
CA SER A 242 2.40 -11.87 -13.55
C SER A 242 2.95 -12.68 -14.73
N ARG A 243 2.33 -12.57 -15.91
CA ARG A 243 2.78 -13.21 -17.15
C ARG A 243 4.14 -12.68 -17.65
N ALA A 244 4.41 -11.39 -17.48
CA ALA A 244 5.72 -10.83 -17.83
C ALA A 244 6.84 -11.42 -16.97
N ILE A 245 6.63 -11.58 -15.66
CA ILE A 245 7.59 -12.24 -14.76
C ILE A 245 7.71 -13.74 -15.10
N GLU A 246 6.62 -14.42 -15.47
CA GLU A 246 6.63 -15.82 -15.90
C GLU A 246 7.46 -16.06 -17.16
N ASP A 247 7.29 -15.24 -18.21
CA ASP A 247 8.05 -15.39 -19.47
C ASP A 247 9.51 -14.88 -19.36
N LEU A 248 9.81 -13.86 -18.53
CA LEU A 248 11.14 -13.21 -18.46
C LEU A 248 12.01 -13.69 -17.28
N ALA A 249 11.41 -14.08 -16.16
CA ALA A 249 12.08 -14.48 -14.92
C ALA A 249 11.56 -15.85 -14.43
N SER A 250 11.30 -16.75 -15.39
CA SER A 250 10.62 -18.04 -15.22
C SER A 250 11.12 -18.88 -14.04
N GLU A 251 12.43 -19.02 -13.85
CA GLU A 251 12.99 -19.78 -12.73
C GLU A 251 12.57 -19.18 -11.37
N THR A 252 12.65 -17.85 -11.25
CA THR A 252 12.31 -17.09 -10.05
C THR A 252 10.79 -17.11 -9.80
N PHE A 253 9.99 -16.99 -10.87
CA PHE A 253 8.54 -17.13 -10.83
C PHE A 253 8.12 -18.53 -10.33
N VAL A 254 8.76 -19.58 -10.84
CA VAL A 254 8.52 -20.96 -10.44
C VAL A 254 8.96 -21.24 -8.99
N HIS A 255 10.01 -20.58 -8.49
CA HIS A 255 10.38 -20.66 -7.06
C HIS A 255 9.26 -20.09 -6.17
N VAL A 256 8.83 -18.86 -6.44
CA VAL A 256 7.80 -18.14 -5.67
C VAL A 256 6.45 -18.87 -5.72
N THR A 257 6.00 -19.29 -6.90
CA THR A 257 4.69 -19.95 -7.07
C THR A 257 4.63 -21.36 -6.50
N LYS A 258 5.74 -22.12 -6.48
CA LYS A 258 5.82 -23.42 -5.77
C LYS A 258 5.57 -23.31 -4.27
N GLN A 259 5.84 -22.14 -3.69
CA GLN A 259 5.61 -21.85 -2.27
C GLN A 259 4.18 -21.37 -1.98
N GLY A 260 3.31 -21.33 -3.00
CA GLY A 260 1.92 -20.88 -2.87
C GLY A 260 1.74 -19.36 -2.91
N ILE A 261 2.80 -18.59 -3.14
CA ILE A 261 2.78 -17.13 -3.13
C ILE A 261 2.23 -16.60 -4.47
N SER A 262 1.19 -15.76 -4.40
CA SER A 262 0.60 -15.12 -5.57
C SER A 262 1.41 -13.91 -6.02
N VAL A 263 2.08 -14.02 -7.18
CA VAL A 263 2.83 -12.93 -7.80
C VAL A 263 1.91 -11.79 -8.25
N SER A 264 0.68 -12.07 -8.71
CA SER A 264 -0.29 -11.04 -9.12
C SER A 264 -0.65 -10.05 -8.00
N GLY A 265 -0.63 -10.48 -6.73
CA GLY A 265 -0.96 -9.58 -5.60
C GLY A 265 0.07 -8.45 -5.38
N LEU A 266 1.29 -8.61 -5.91
CA LEU A 266 2.32 -7.58 -5.86
C LEU A 266 1.94 -6.34 -6.70
N PHE A 267 1.20 -6.54 -7.79
CA PHE A 267 0.79 -5.50 -8.72
C PHE A 267 -0.39 -4.65 -8.20
N ASP A 268 -1.22 -5.20 -7.31
CA ASP A 268 -2.40 -4.51 -6.76
C ASP A 268 -2.06 -3.22 -5.99
N THR A 269 -0.87 -3.14 -5.38
CA THR A 269 -0.36 -1.99 -4.62
C THR A 269 1.01 -1.48 -5.11
N LEU A 270 1.47 -1.97 -6.27
CA LEU A 270 2.84 -1.71 -6.78
C LEU A 270 3.18 -0.22 -6.87
N PHE A 271 2.31 0.57 -7.50
CA PHE A 271 2.61 1.99 -7.76
C PHE A 271 2.62 2.82 -6.47
N GLU A 272 1.76 2.49 -5.49
CA GLU A 272 1.78 3.12 -4.17
C GLU A 272 3.13 2.93 -3.49
N ARG A 273 3.61 1.68 -3.44
CA ARG A 273 4.91 1.30 -2.84
C ARG A 273 6.08 1.97 -3.55
N ILE A 274 6.08 2.00 -4.89
CA ILE A 274 7.13 2.69 -5.65
C ILE A 274 7.21 4.17 -5.29
N LEU A 275 6.09 4.86 -5.07
CA LEU A 275 6.10 6.29 -4.73
C LEU A 275 6.37 6.58 -3.24
N ASP A 276 6.30 5.58 -2.36
CA ASP A 276 6.69 5.68 -0.94
C ASP A 276 8.15 5.26 -0.68
N ASP A 277 8.60 4.16 -1.28
CA ASP A 277 9.84 3.45 -0.93
C ASP A 277 11.09 4.00 -1.67
N VAL A 278 10.92 4.95 -2.60
CA VAL A 278 11.97 5.44 -3.52
C VAL A 278 12.29 6.92 -3.29
N ASN A 279 13.54 7.31 -3.58
CA ASN A 279 14.01 8.70 -3.47
C ASN A 279 13.25 9.64 -4.42
N GLY A 280 12.88 10.85 -3.97
CA GLY A 280 11.99 11.78 -4.68
C GLY A 280 12.36 12.12 -6.13
N GLU A 281 13.65 12.36 -6.41
CA GLU A 281 14.13 12.59 -7.79
C GLU A 281 13.92 11.36 -8.70
N LEU A 282 14.07 10.16 -8.12
CA LEU A 282 13.88 8.89 -8.82
C LEU A 282 12.39 8.53 -8.94
N CYS A 283 11.55 8.92 -7.96
CA CYS A 283 10.09 8.91 -8.09
C CYS A 283 9.61 9.83 -9.23
N LEU A 284 10.21 11.01 -9.37
CA LEU A 284 9.94 11.90 -10.51
C LEU A 284 10.36 11.26 -11.84
N HIS A 285 11.52 10.60 -11.92
CA HIS A 285 11.96 9.89 -13.13
C HIS A 285 11.05 8.69 -13.48
N ILE A 286 10.54 7.96 -12.48
CA ILE A 286 9.56 6.88 -12.71
C ILE A 286 8.19 7.46 -13.09
N LEU A 287 7.80 8.61 -12.56
CA LEU A 287 6.59 9.32 -12.97
C LEU A 287 6.71 9.87 -14.40
N ASP A 288 7.88 10.39 -14.79
CA ASP A 288 8.17 10.78 -16.17
C ASP A 288 7.91 9.59 -17.11
N LEU A 289 8.41 8.39 -16.78
CA LEU A 289 8.12 7.16 -17.55
C LEU A 289 6.63 6.80 -17.55
N VAL A 290 5.94 6.81 -16.40
CA VAL A 290 4.50 6.48 -16.32
C VAL A 290 3.64 7.45 -17.13
N LEU A 291 4.03 8.72 -17.26
CA LEU A 291 3.31 9.72 -18.06
C LEU A 291 3.46 9.50 -19.58
N PHE A 292 4.63 9.02 -20.01
CA PHE A 292 4.95 8.77 -21.42
C PHE A 292 4.56 7.36 -21.88
N GLU A 293 4.79 6.33 -21.08
CA GLU A 293 4.55 4.91 -21.42
C GLU A 293 3.29 4.32 -20.78
N GLY A 294 2.69 4.99 -19.79
CA GLY A 294 1.59 4.45 -19.01
C GLY A 294 2.03 3.52 -17.87
N LEU A 295 1.07 2.99 -17.12
CA LEU A 295 1.36 2.15 -15.95
C LEU A 295 2.06 0.82 -16.29
N ASP A 296 1.91 0.31 -17.51
CA ASP A 296 2.58 -0.92 -17.96
C ASP A 296 4.12 -0.80 -17.98
N SER A 297 4.69 0.42 -17.98
CA SER A 297 6.12 0.67 -17.73
C SER A 297 6.60 0.12 -16.37
N LEU A 298 5.75 0.14 -15.35
CA LEU A 298 6.05 -0.42 -14.03
C LEU A 298 6.22 -1.94 -14.07
N ILE A 299 5.63 -2.62 -15.05
CA ILE A 299 5.85 -4.05 -15.27
C ILE A 299 7.28 -4.28 -15.77
N ARG A 300 7.78 -3.44 -16.70
CA ARG A 300 9.18 -3.49 -17.16
C ARG A 300 10.14 -3.33 -15.96
N LEU A 301 9.85 -2.36 -15.09
CA LEU A 301 10.64 -2.09 -13.88
C LEU A 301 10.66 -3.29 -12.93
N ILE A 302 9.50 -3.89 -12.62
CA ILE A 302 9.45 -5.06 -11.74
C ILE A 302 10.09 -6.31 -12.38
N CYS A 303 9.96 -6.51 -13.68
CA CYS A 303 10.69 -7.60 -14.36
C CYS A 303 12.21 -7.42 -14.23
N SER A 304 12.71 -6.18 -14.40
CA SER A 304 14.14 -5.89 -14.19
C SER A 304 14.59 -6.16 -12.75
N LEU A 305 13.76 -5.86 -11.75
CA LEU A 305 14.03 -6.15 -10.33
C LEU A 305 14.01 -7.65 -10.01
N PHE A 306 13.09 -8.44 -10.59
CA PHE A 306 13.07 -9.90 -10.42
C PHE A 306 14.31 -10.58 -11.02
N VAL A 307 14.90 -10.00 -12.08
CA VAL A 307 16.18 -10.43 -12.64
C VAL A 307 17.36 -9.96 -11.77
N GLU A 308 17.36 -8.70 -11.31
CA GLU A 308 18.46 -8.13 -10.49
C GLU A 308 18.55 -8.78 -9.10
N LYS A 309 17.41 -8.97 -8.42
CA LYS A 309 17.32 -9.56 -7.07
C LYS A 309 17.21 -11.09 -7.10
N LYS A 310 17.35 -11.75 -8.27
CA LYS A 310 17.19 -13.20 -8.47
C LYS A 310 17.82 -14.04 -7.36
N ASN A 311 19.10 -13.81 -7.06
CA ASN A 311 19.86 -14.58 -6.07
C ASN A 311 19.32 -14.41 -4.64
N ASN A 312 18.74 -13.26 -4.30
CA ASN A 312 18.13 -13.04 -2.99
C ASN A 312 16.82 -13.83 -2.88
N ILE A 313 15.99 -13.81 -3.93
CA ILE A 313 14.70 -14.52 -3.96
C ILE A 313 14.90 -16.05 -3.87
N PHE A 314 15.97 -16.59 -4.48
CA PHE A 314 16.38 -17.99 -4.34
C PHE A 314 17.05 -18.34 -3.00
N GLY A 315 17.51 -17.35 -2.24
CA GLY A 315 18.13 -17.54 -0.93
C GLY A 315 17.13 -17.57 0.24
N LEU A 316 15.83 -17.52 -0.05
CA LEU A 316 14.72 -17.43 0.90
C LEU A 316 13.67 -18.51 0.56
N ASP A 317 12.96 -18.99 1.58
CA ASP A 317 11.87 -19.98 1.44
C ASP A 317 10.67 -19.63 2.33
N GLY A 318 9.47 -20.03 1.90
CA GLY A 318 8.22 -19.91 2.64
C GLY A 318 7.81 -18.46 2.89
N ASP A 319 7.42 -18.17 4.13
CA ASP A 319 6.97 -16.82 4.52
C ASP A 319 8.05 -15.75 4.32
N GLU A 320 9.34 -16.10 4.35
CA GLU A 320 10.45 -15.15 4.12
C GLU A 320 10.45 -14.57 2.69
N VAL A 321 10.08 -15.38 1.69
CA VAL A 321 9.91 -14.91 0.29
C VAL A 321 8.71 -13.97 0.19
N ASN A 322 7.62 -14.29 0.88
CA ASN A 322 6.43 -13.46 0.91
C ASN A 322 6.71 -12.11 1.60
N GLU A 323 7.35 -12.12 2.78
CA GLU A 323 7.81 -10.90 3.43
C GLU A 323 8.77 -10.10 2.55
N TYR A 324 9.75 -10.74 1.89
CA TYR A 324 10.68 -10.03 1.01
C TYR A 324 9.95 -9.31 -0.14
N LEU A 325 9.08 -10.01 -0.88
CA LEU A 325 8.36 -9.47 -2.04
C LEU A 325 7.37 -8.35 -1.69
N TYR A 326 6.74 -8.42 -0.52
CA TYR A 326 5.77 -7.42 -0.07
C TYR A 326 6.38 -6.31 0.82
N SER A 327 7.63 -6.43 1.26
CA SER A 327 8.38 -5.39 1.97
C SER A 327 9.05 -4.35 1.06
N GLU A 328 9.49 -3.25 1.66
CA GLU A 328 10.37 -2.24 1.05
C GLU A 328 11.63 -2.86 0.41
N LYS A 329 12.13 -4.01 0.92
CA LYS A 329 13.42 -4.62 0.54
C LYS A 329 13.53 -5.09 -0.92
N LEU A 330 12.40 -5.24 -1.63
CA LEU A 330 12.39 -5.53 -3.07
C LEU A 330 12.66 -4.26 -3.91
N ILE A 331 12.14 -3.12 -3.46
CA ILE A 331 12.16 -1.83 -4.16
C ILE A 331 13.34 -0.97 -3.68
N SER A 332 13.81 -1.15 -2.44
CA SER A 332 15.00 -0.50 -1.91
C SER A 332 16.23 -0.83 -2.77
N GLY A 333 16.87 0.20 -3.31
CA GLY A 333 17.97 0.05 -4.26
C GLY A 333 17.55 -0.03 -5.73
N VAL A 334 16.30 0.30 -6.09
CA VAL A 334 16.01 0.83 -7.43
C VAL A 334 16.93 2.02 -7.70
N SER A 335 17.49 2.07 -8.90
CA SER A 335 18.49 3.05 -9.32
C SER A 335 18.31 3.45 -10.79
N ASN A 336 18.98 4.50 -11.26
CA ASN A 336 18.99 4.87 -12.68
C ASN A 336 19.46 3.71 -13.58
N GLU A 337 20.35 2.83 -13.10
CA GLU A 337 20.80 1.64 -13.83
C GLU A 337 19.73 0.53 -13.83
N THR A 338 18.91 0.43 -12.77
CA THR A 338 17.74 -0.46 -12.75
C THR A 338 16.66 0.04 -13.72
N ILE A 339 16.42 1.36 -13.78
CA ILE A 339 15.53 1.97 -14.78
C ILE A 339 16.06 1.75 -16.20
N LYS A 340 17.35 2.01 -16.45
CA LYS A 340 17.97 1.73 -17.76
C LYS A 340 17.77 0.28 -18.22
N LYS A 341 17.96 -0.68 -17.32
CA LYS A 341 17.69 -2.10 -17.59
C LYS A 341 16.21 -2.41 -17.82
N SER A 342 15.28 -1.67 -17.19
CA SER A 342 13.85 -1.85 -17.46
C SER A 342 13.48 -1.44 -18.89
N LEU A 343 14.13 -0.42 -19.45
CA LEU A 343 13.89 -0.01 -20.84
C LEU A 343 14.48 -1.03 -21.84
N GLU A 344 15.49 -1.81 -21.45
CA GLU A 344 15.94 -2.97 -22.24
C GLU A 344 14.92 -4.14 -22.24
N VAL A 345 14.01 -4.21 -21.26
CA VAL A 345 12.98 -5.28 -21.17
C VAL A 345 11.92 -5.12 -22.25
N GLN A 346 11.76 -6.18 -23.07
CA GLN A 346 10.69 -6.33 -24.05
C GLN A 346 9.59 -7.26 -23.52
N ILE A 347 8.32 -6.84 -23.63
CA ILE A 347 7.15 -7.53 -23.07
C ILE A 347 6.10 -7.74 -24.15
N GLN A 348 5.56 -8.96 -24.25
CA GLN A 348 4.51 -9.31 -25.18
C GLN A 348 3.12 -8.83 -24.69
N LEU A 349 2.99 -7.54 -24.40
CA LEU A 349 1.77 -6.94 -23.81
C LEU A 349 0.50 -7.29 -24.59
N ILE A 350 0.54 -7.17 -25.92
CA ILE A 350 -0.58 -7.48 -26.82
C ILE A 350 -0.98 -8.97 -26.72
N LYS A 351 -0.05 -9.91 -26.49
CA LYS A 351 -0.36 -11.33 -26.21
C LYS A 351 -1.12 -11.44 -24.90
N TYR A 352 -0.62 -10.85 -23.82
CA TYR A 352 -1.24 -10.97 -22.48
C TYR A 352 -2.61 -10.27 -22.40
N GLU A 353 -2.80 -9.15 -23.08
CA GLU A 353 -4.10 -8.47 -23.22
C GLU A 353 -5.12 -9.34 -23.94
N ASN A 354 -4.71 -10.00 -25.02
CA ASN A 354 -5.56 -10.96 -25.73
C ASN A 354 -5.82 -12.22 -24.89
N GLU A 355 -4.82 -12.77 -24.19
CA GLU A 355 -5.02 -13.89 -23.25
C GLU A 355 -6.01 -13.55 -22.13
N TYR A 356 -5.85 -12.39 -21.50
CA TYR A 356 -6.77 -11.91 -20.47
C TYR A 356 -8.18 -11.70 -21.03
N SER A 357 -8.29 -11.00 -22.17
CA SER A 357 -9.58 -10.75 -22.83
C SER A 357 -10.27 -12.05 -23.24
N LEU A 358 -9.54 -13.04 -23.77
CA LEU A 358 -10.06 -14.36 -24.12
C LEU A 358 -10.45 -15.17 -22.89
N MET A 359 -9.68 -15.12 -21.81
CA MET A 359 -10.02 -15.77 -20.53
C MET A 359 -11.31 -15.18 -19.94
N THR A 360 -11.43 -13.86 -19.91
CA THR A 360 -12.63 -13.16 -19.42
C THR A 360 -13.83 -13.40 -20.34
N ALA A 361 -13.68 -13.29 -21.67
CA ALA A 361 -14.75 -13.55 -22.62
C ALA A 361 -15.20 -15.03 -22.63
N SER A 362 -14.28 -15.98 -22.44
CA SER A 362 -14.64 -17.41 -22.31
C SER A 362 -15.33 -17.72 -20.98
N SER A 363 -14.94 -17.02 -19.91
CA SER A 363 -15.62 -17.10 -18.61
C SER A 363 -17.09 -16.67 -18.72
N ILE A 364 -17.33 -15.53 -19.39
CA ILE A 364 -18.67 -14.98 -19.63
C ILE A 364 -19.46 -15.87 -20.62
N SER A 365 -18.89 -16.18 -21.79
CA SER A 365 -19.61 -16.85 -22.87
C SER A 365 -19.93 -18.33 -22.62
N GLY A 366 -19.19 -19.00 -21.74
CA GLY A 366 -19.30 -20.46 -21.55
C GLY A 366 -19.89 -20.89 -20.21
N ASN A 367 -19.75 -20.09 -19.15
CA ASN A 367 -19.92 -20.62 -17.80
C ASN A 367 -20.29 -19.57 -16.74
N ASP A 368 -21.06 -18.53 -17.10
CA ASP A 368 -21.47 -17.40 -16.23
C ASP A 368 -21.84 -17.83 -14.80
N ASN A 369 -22.72 -18.82 -14.63
CA ASN A 369 -23.13 -19.27 -13.29
C ASN A 369 -22.00 -19.92 -12.50
N GLU A 370 -21.19 -20.79 -13.10
CA GLU A 370 -20.11 -21.48 -12.35
C GLU A 370 -18.92 -20.54 -12.11
N VAL A 371 -18.57 -19.67 -13.06
CA VAL A 371 -17.48 -18.69 -12.85
C VAL A 371 -17.92 -17.55 -11.94
N SER A 372 -19.18 -17.10 -11.98
CA SER A 372 -19.70 -16.16 -10.97
C SER A 372 -19.71 -16.81 -9.59
N ASN A 373 -20.21 -18.05 -9.44
CA ASN A 373 -20.14 -18.80 -8.18
C ASN A 373 -18.69 -19.02 -7.71
N LEU A 374 -17.74 -19.28 -8.61
CA LEU A 374 -16.32 -19.46 -8.27
C LEU A 374 -15.62 -18.13 -7.95
N GLN A 375 -16.02 -17.01 -8.56
CA GLN A 375 -15.52 -15.68 -8.20
C GLN A 375 -16.12 -15.20 -6.87
N GLU A 376 -17.42 -15.41 -6.65
CA GLU A 376 -18.10 -15.09 -5.39
C GLU A 376 -17.56 -15.96 -4.26
N THR A 377 -17.43 -17.27 -4.44
CA THR A 377 -16.80 -18.14 -3.42
C THR A 377 -15.31 -17.86 -3.27
N LYS A 378 -14.54 -17.49 -4.31
CA LYS A 378 -13.16 -17.01 -4.16
C LYS A 378 -13.09 -15.71 -3.36
N HIS A 379 -14.04 -14.79 -3.56
CA HIS A 379 -14.13 -13.53 -2.82
C HIS A 379 -14.54 -13.78 -1.36
N GLU A 380 -15.53 -14.64 -1.13
CA GLU A 380 -16.00 -15.06 0.19
C GLU A 380 -14.92 -15.86 0.94
N LEU A 381 -14.16 -16.73 0.26
CA LEU A 381 -12.99 -17.42 0.79
C LEU A 381 -11.85 -16.45 1.10
N SER A 382 -11.61 -15.44 0.26
CA SER A 382 -10.63 -14.37 0.53
C SER A 382 -11.03 -13.53 1.75
N LEU A 383 -12.32 -13.18 1.89
CA LEU A 383 -12.87 -12.52 3.08
C LEU A 383 -12.79 -13.43 4.33
N LYS A 384 -13.12 -14.72 4.21
CA LYS A 384 -12.96 -15.72 5.28
C LYS A 384 -11.49 -15.89 5.68
N LEU A 385 -10.57 -15.89 4.73
CA LEU A 385 -9.13 -16.00 4.95
C LEU A 385 -8.58 -14.75 5.63
N LYS A 386 -8.91 -13.53 5.17
CA LYS A 386 -8.58 -12.28 5.87
C LYS A 386 -9.17 -12.22 7.28
N LYS A 387 -10.40 -12.73 7.47
CA LYS A 387 -11.06 -12.84 8.79
C LYS A 387 -10.42 -13.91 9.68
N LEU A 388 -9.87 -14.98 9.11
CA LEU A 388 -9.09 -16.00 9.81
C LEU A 388 -7.70 -15.48 10.18
N GLN A 389 -7.01 -14.75 9.29
CA GLN A 389 -5.75 -14.06 9.60
C GLN A 389 -5.95 -13.03 10.73
N GLY A 390 -6.99 -12.21 10.67
CA GLY A 390 -7.34 -11.27 11.75
C GLY A 390 -7.61 -11.99 13.09
N LYS A 391 -8.34 -13.12 13.06
CA LYS A 391 -8.52 -13.98 14.25
C LYS A 391 -7.22 -14.62 14.71
N PHE A 392 -6.33 -15.01 13.81
CA PHE A 392 -5.05 -15.63 14.13
C PHE A 392 -4.11 -14.62 14.79
N MET A 393 -4.00 -13.40 14.26
CA MET A 393 -3.25 -12.30 14.88
C MET A 393 -3.83 -11.93 16.25
N GLN A 394 -5.16 -11.92 16.40
CA GLN A 394 -5.80 -11.72 17.70
C GLN A 394 -5.49 -12.86 18.67
N LEU A 395 -5.54 -14.11 18.22
CA LEU A 395 -5.23 -15.29 19.04
C LEU A 395 -3.75 -15.31 19.45
N GLN A 396 -2.84 -15.03 18.52
CA GLN A 396 -1.41 -14.88 18.77
C GLN A 396 -1.16 -13.81 19.84
N LYS A 397 -1.76 -12.61 19.70
CA LYS A 397 -1.65 -11.55 20.72
C LYS A 397 -2.16 -12.00 22.08
N THR A 398 -3.29 -12.72 22.15
CA THR A 398 -3.78 -13.29 23.43
C THR A 398 -2.88 -14.40 23.96
N HIS A 399 -2.20 -15.17 23.11
CA HIS A 399 -1.23 -16.19 23.52
C HIS A 399 0.05 -15.57 24.08
N GLU A 400 0.56 -14.51 23.44
CA GLU A 400 1.68 -13.69 23.95
C GLU A 400 1.32 -13.05 25.31
N GLU A 401 0.10 -12.51 25.45
CA GLU A 401 -0.40 -11.96 26.71
C GLU A 401 -0.52 -13.03 27.82
N ILE A 402 -1.13 -14.19 27.52
CA ILE A 402 -1.22 -15.32 28.46
C ILE A 402 0.16 -15.88 28.82
N SER A 403 1.10 -15.93 27.87
CA SER A 403 2.48 -16.36 28.13
C SER A 403 3.20 -15.39 29.07
N SER A 404 3.01 -14.07 28.88
CA SER A 404 3.53 -13.03 29.76
C SER A 404 2.93 -13.13 31.18
N GLN A 405 1.61 -13.28 31.28
CA GLN A 405 0.92 -13.49 32.57
C GLN A 405 1.39 -14.77 33.28
N ASN A 406 1.58 -15.88 32.56
CA ASN A 406 2.11 -17.12 33.13
C ASN A 406 3.55 -16.96 33.63
N ALA A 407 4.41 -16.22 32.93
CA ALA A 407 5.75 -15.90 33.41
C ALA A 407 5.72 -15.04 34.69
N GLU A 408 4.84 -14.05 34.75
CA GLU A 408 4.63 -13.22 35.94
C GLU A 408 4.10 -14.04 37.13
N TYR A 409 3.11 -14.92 36.90
CA TYR A 409 2.57 -15.82 37.93
C TYR A 409 3.60 -16.85 38.40
N ALA A 410 4.43 -17.40 37.50
CA ALA A 410 5.53 -18.30 37.88
C ALA A 410 6.53 -17.59 38.80
N SER A 411 6.92 -16.36 38.46
CA SER A 411 7.81 -15.51 39.27
C SER A 411 7.23 -15.20 40.66
N LYS A 412 5.94 -14.82 40.73
CA LYS A 412 5.21 -14.62 41.98
C LYS A 412 5.12 -15.91 42.82
N LEU A 413 4.94 -17.07 42.17
CA LEU A 413 4.87 -18.37 42.84
C LEU A 413 6.23 -18.81 43.41
N THR A 414 7.35 -18.51 42.74
CA THR A 414 8.69 -18.72 43.31
C THR A 414 8.93 -17.81 44.50
N ALA A 415 8.71 -16.49 44.37
CA ALA A 415 8.91 -15.55 45.48
C ALA A 415 8.08 -15.93 46.74
N ALA A 416 6.82 -16.37 46.56
CA ALA A 416 5.97 -16.83 47.65
C ALA A 416 6.39 -18.19 48.25
N ARG A 417 7.13 -19.03 47.51
CA ARG A 417 7.76 -20.25 48.07
C ARG A 417 8.99 -19.89 48.89
N ASP A 418 9.83 -19.01 48.38
CA ASP A 418 11.05 -18.55 49.04
C ASP A 418 10.73 -17.81 50.35
N GLU A 419 9.72 -16.95 50.35
CA GLU A 419 9.21 -16.30 51.56
C GLU A 419 8.66 -17.32 52.56
N LYS A 420 7.87 -18.30 52.10
CA LYS A 420 7.33 -19.36 52.96
C LYS A 420 8.45 -20.19 53.61
N GLU A 421 9.51 -20.52 52.88
CA GLU A 421 10.66 -21.26 53.41
C GLU A 421 11.42 -20.43 54.44
N ALA A 422 11.70 -19.15 54.14
CA ALA A 422 12.30 -18.22 55.10
C ALA A 422 11.45 -18.04 56.38
N LEU A 423 10.12 -18.01 56.26
CA LEU A 423 9.19 -17.96 57.39
C LEU A 423 9.20 -19.26 58.21
N ILE A 424 9.35 -20.43 57.57
CA ILE A 424 9.52 -21.72 58.26
C ILE A 424 10.82 -21.73 59.06
N SER A 425 11.97 -21.41 58.44
CA SER A 425 13.26 -21.36 59.16
C SER A 425 13.24 -20.33 60.29
N ARG A 426 12.56 -19.18 60.11
CA ARG A 426 12.37 -18.17 61.17
C ARG A 426 11.49 -18.69 62.30
N LYS A 427 10.43 -19.44 62.02
CA LYS A 427 9.58 -20.10 63.02
C LYS A 427 10.38 -21.13 63.82
N GLU A 428 11.20 -21.94 63.16
CA GLU A 428 12.05 -22.94 63.82
C GLU A 428 13.10 -22.28 64.72
N ALA A 429 13.79 -21.24 64.25
CA ALA A 429 14.73 -20.47 65.05
C ALA A 429 14.06 -19.79 66.27
N LEU A 430 12.82 -19.31 66.13
CA LEU A 430 12.02 -18.79 67.25
C LEU A 430 11.62 -19.89 68.22
N GLN A 431 11.22 -21.07 67.74
CA GLN A 431 10.88 -22.21 68.59
C GLN A 431 12.10 -22.72 69.37
N GLN A 432 13.28 -22.78 68.75
CA GLN A 432 14.53 -23.13 69.43
C GLN A 432 14.86 -22.11 70.54
N LYS A 433 14.75 -20.81 70.27
CA LYS A 433 14.95 -19.76 71.28
C LYS A 433 13.93 -19.83 72.41
N TYR A 434 12.66 -20.10 72.11
CA TYR A 434 11.63 -20.31 73.12
C TYR A 434 11.98 -21.50 74.03
N ASN A 435 12.29 -22.66 73.45
CA ASN A 435 12.67 -23.86 74.19
C ASN A 435 13.91 -23.63 75.07
N GLN A 436 14.91 -22.88 74.58
CA GLN A 436 16.09 -22.48 75.35
C GLN A 436 15.74 -21.58 76.55
N LEU A 437 14.86 -20.58 76.36
CA LEU A 437 14.40 -19.69 77.42
C LEU A 437 13.60 -20.46 78.48
N THR A 438 12.66 -21.32 78.08
CA THR A 438 11.91 -22.18 79.01
C THR A 438 12.84 -23.12 79.77
N MET A 439 13.89 -23.65 79.14
CA MET A 439 14.89 -24.48 79.83
C MET A 439 15.73 -23.66 80.84
N GLN A 440 16.11 -22.42 80.51
CA GLN A 440 16.79 -21.51 81.46
C GLN A 440 15.88 -21.13 82.63
N GLU A 441 14.60 -20.88 82.38
CA GLU A 441 13.61 -20.56 83.41
C GLU A 441 13.34 -21.76 84.34
N ASN A 442 13.17 -22.96 83.77
CA ASN A 442 13.08 -24.20 84.55
C ASN A 442 14.33 -24.41 85.41
N LEU A 443 15.54 -24.26 84.83
CA LEU A 443 16.80 -24.37 85.58
C LEU A 443 16.88 -23.34 86.71
N ARG A 444 16.46 -22.10 86.47
CA ARG A 444 16.40 -21.03 87.48
C ARG A 444 15.42 -21.36 88.61
N ASN A 445 14.28 -21.96 88.29
CA ASN A 445 13.30 -22.42 89.26
C ASN A 445 13.83 -23.61 90.08
N THR A 446 14.52 -24.58 89.48
CA THR A 446 15.20 -25.66 90.21
C THR A 446 16.32 -25.15 91.12
N ILE A 447 17.14 -24.19 90.66
CA ILE A 447 18.18 -23.55 91.49
C ILE A 447 17.55 -22.80 92.67
N LYS A 448 16.39 -22.15 92.47
CA LYS A 448 15.66 -21.51 93.58
C LYS A 448 15.14 -22.56 94.56
N ALA A 449 14.43 -23.58 94.10
CA ALA A 449 13.90 -24.65 94.95
C ALA A 449 15.01 -25.34 95.77
N ASN A 450 16.18 -25.60 95.18
CA ASN A 450 17.32 -26.18 95.90
C ASN A 450 17.90 -25.22 96.96
N ARG A 451 17.83 -23.90 96.77
CA ARG A 451 18.23 -22.93 97.81
C ARG A 451 17.20 -22.84 98.92
N ASP A 452 15.91 -22.83 98.57
CA ASP A 452 14.80 -22.79 99.52
C ASP A 452 14.85 -24.07 100.41
N ILE A 453 15.07 -25.25 99.82
CA ILE A 453 15.31 -26.53 100.52
C ILE A 453 16.60 -26.49 101.35
N SER A 454 17.69 -25.89 100.85
CA SER A 454 18.95 -25.82 101.61
C SER A 454 18.82 -24.94 102.86
N ALA A 455 17.99 -23.88 102.81
CA ALA A 455 17.68 -23.05 103.96
C ALA A 455 16.74 -23.76 104.95
N GLU A 456 15.77 -24.54 104.44
CA GLU A 456 14.91 -25.40 105.27
C GLU A 456 15.75 -26.48 105.99
N ASN A 457 16.65 -27.16 105.28
CA ASN A 457 17.60 -28.11 105.87
C ASN A 457 18.48 -27.49 106.95
N GLN A 458 19.03 -26.29 106.72
CA GLN A 458 19.82 -25.58 107.74
C GLN A 458 18.96 -25.25 108.99
N SER A 459 17.71 -24.82 108.80
CA SER A 459 16.78 -24.60 109.93
C SER A 459 16.39 -25.89 110.65
N LEU A 460 16.33 -27.03 109.93
CA LEU A 460 16.11 -28.34 110.53
C LEU A 460 17.35 -28.82 111.30
N GLU A 461 18.57 -28.55 110.83
CA GLU A 461 19.81 -28.81 111.58
C GLU A 461 19.87 -27.98 112.88
N GLU A 462 19.53 -26.68 112.82
CA GLU A 462 19.39 -25.82 114.00
C GLU A 462 18.33 -26.37 114.97
N GLN A 463 17.17 -26.83 114.47
CA GLN A 463 16.13 -27.44 115.29
C GLN A 463 16.56 -28.79 115.90
N ILE A 464 17.34 -29.60 115.17
CA ILE A 464 17.92 -30.86 115.66
C ILE A 464 18.91 -30.59 116.79
N GLU A 465 19.79 -29.58 116.68
CA GLU A 465 20.74 -29.25 117.73
C GLU A 465 20.04 -28.59 118.95
N VAL A 466 18.98 -27.82 118.74
CA VAL A 466 18.08 -27.35 119.82
C VAL A 466 17.31 -28.51 120.48
N MET A 467 16.94 -29.56 119.74
CA MET A 467 16.36 -30.78 120.33
C MET A 467 17.42 -31.62 121.07
N ARG A 468 18.63 -31.73 120.53
CA ARG A 468 19.76 -32.45 121.14
C ARG A 468 20.13 -31.84 122.48
N THR A 469 20.36 -30.53 122.53
CA THR A 469 20.65 -29.81 123.77
C THR A 469 19.50 -29.93 124.79
N LYS A 470 18.23 -29.94 124.35
CA LYS A 470 17.07 -30.25 125.23
C LYS A 470 17.08 -31.69 125.74
N VAL A 471 17.46 -32.68 124.92
CA VAL A 471 17.60 -34.09 125.32
C VAL A 471 18.75 -34.24 126.32
N GLU A 472 19.91 -33.65 126.06
CA GLU A 472 21.06 -33.69 126.96
C GLU A 472 20.78 -33.00 128.30
N ALA A 473 20.06 -31.87 128.29
CA ALA A 473 19.56 -31.23 129.50
C ALA A 473 18.54 -32.11 130.26
N LYS A 474 17.67 -32.83 129.55
CA LYS A 474 16.70 -33.76 130.16
C LYS A 474 17.39 -34.99 130.76
N THR A 475 18.45 -35.52 130.15
CA THR A 475 19.25 -36.60 130.76
C THR A 475 20.01 -36.13 132.00
N LYS A 476 20.38 -34.84 132.10
CA LYS A 476 20.98 -34.23 133.30
C LYS A 476 19.96 -33.88 134.40
N LEU A 477 18.69 -34.21 134.21
CA LEU A 477 17.61 -34.10 135.20
C LEU A 477 17.06 -35.47 135.64
N VAL A 478 17.70 -36.57 135.24
CA VAL A 478 17.34 -37.97 135.57
C VAL A 478 18.57 -38.73 136.08
N ALA A 479 19.50 -38.00 136.73
CA ALA A 479 20.68 -38.48 137.43
C ALA A 479 20.89 -37.62 138.69
#